data_AF-A0AAN6WB45-F1
#
_entry.id   AF-A0AAN6WB45-F1
#
_cell.length_a   1.000
_cell.length_b   1.000
_cell.length_c   1.000
_cell.angle_alpha   90.00
_cell.angle_beta   90.00
_cell.angle_gamma   90.00
#
_symmetry.space_group_name_H-M   'P 1'
#
loop_
_entity.id
_entity.type
_entity.pdbx_description
1 polymer ?
#
loop_
_entity_poly.entity_id
_entity_poly.type
_entity_poly.pdbx_seq_one_letter_code
_entity_poly.pdbx_strand_id
1 'polypeptide(L)'
;MKEYFSYGVRLGCSFPSVTLLGKKSDWADILQRVAWFGTIDHEDAVSLALRLRKVLEYIVASFDRPDDEDIRQFWRRAVHENAGDTSGAIVTLSGWLTAFCWWGADGKKTQKYSDQELSFLRVLTLDGVKFPVIRRDSVPTGVVKVPISLYGESEEKMVTLLAGSMGMQVIKEDDETIAQPASGWWMLSASKQFTQDITNTGKRPLLLH
;
A
#
# COMPACT_ATOMS: atom_id res chain seq x y z
N MET A 1 -11.90 -8.11 19.82
CA MET A 1 -11.40 -9.48 19.65
C MET A 1 -10.84 -9.63 18.23
N LYS A 2 -9.60 -9.18 18.00
CA LYS A 2 -8.87 -9.27 16.71
C LYS A 2 -7.38 -9.64 16.92
N GLU A 3 -7.00 -9.99 18.16
CA GLU A 3 -5.61 -10.15 18.60
C GLU A 3 -5.02 -11.56 18.38
N TYR A 4 -5.74 -12.51 17.79
CA TYR A 4 -5.29 -13.92 17.76
C TYR A 4 -5.37 -14.63 16.40
N PHE A 5 -5.70 -13.92 15.31
CA PHE A 5 -5.75 -14.54 13.98
C PHE A 5 -4.77 -13.85 13.03
N SER A 6 -3.59 -14.47 12.89
CA SER A 6 -2.67 -14.20 11.79
C SER A 6 -3.20 -14.89 10.53
N TYR A 7 -3.81 -14.13 9.62
CA TYR A 7 -4.10 -14.60 8.28
C TYR A 7 -2.80 -14.63 7.46
N GLY A 8 -2.17 -15.80 7.39
CA GLY A 8 -1.01 -16.02 6.54
C GLY A 8 -1.43 -16.21 5.09
N VAL A 9 -1.35 -15.16 4.28
CA VAL A 9 -1.44 -15.28 2.81
C VAL A 9 -0.06 -15.66 2.29
N ARG A 10 0.08 -16.85 1.68
CA ARG A 10 1.28 -17.20 0.89
C ARG A 10 1.17 -16.48 -0.46
N LEU A 11 1.94 -15.40 -0.64
CA LEU A 11 1.94 -14.59 -1.87
C LEU A 11 2.96 -15.13 -2.87
N GLY A 12 2.74 -16.35 -3.35
CA GLY A 12 3.43 -16.88 -4.54
C GLY A 12 2.61 -16.57 -5.78
N CYS A 13 2.36 -15.30 -6.08
CA CYS A 13 1.42 -14.92 -7.14
C CYS A 13 2.19 -14.40 -8.35
N SER A 14 2.36 -15.24 -9.37
CA SER A 14 2.56 -14.72 -10.72
C SER A 14 1.18 -14.37 -11.29
N PHE A 15 1.06 -13.22 -11.94
CA PHE A 15 -0.17 -12.88 -12.66
C PHE A 15 -0.18 -13.63 -14.00
N PRO A 16 -1.10 -14.59 -14.21
CA PRO A 16 -1.18 -15.29 -15.50
C PRO A 16 -1.60 -14.34 -16.63
N SER A 17 -2.42 -13.34 -16.30
CA SER A 17 -2.84 -12.23 -17.16
C SER A 17 -3.10 -10.99 -16.30
N VAL A 18 -2.99 -9.80 -16.89
CA VAL A 18 -3.26 -8.51 -16.24
C VAL A 18 -4.06 -7.64 -17.20
N THR A 19 -5.21 -7.14 -16.73
CA THR A 19 -6.00 -6.15 -17.45
C THR A 19 -5.81 -4.78 -16.83
N LEU A 20 -5.22 -3.86 -17.59
CA LEU A 20 -5.12 -2.46 -17.19
C LEU A 20 -6.42 -1.73 -17.54
N LEU A 21 -7.08 -1.19 -16.52
CA LEU A 21 -8.25 -0.32 -16.70
C LEU A 21 -7.80 1.13 -16.97
N GLY A 22 -8.65 1.87 -17.67
CA GLY A 22 -8.37 3.26 -18.08
C GLY A 22 -7.61 3.36 -19.40
N LYS A 23 -7.21 4.58 -19.76
CA LYS A 23 -6.46 4.88 -20.99
C LYS A 23 -4.99 5.10 -20.67
N LYS A 24 -4.12 4.86 -21.66
CA LYS A 24 -2.70 5.21 -21.59
C LYS A 24 -2.45 6.65 -21.12
N SER A 25 -3.28 7.60 -21.57
CA SER A 25 -3.20 9.02 -21.16
C SER A 25 -3.40 9.21 -19.66
N ASP A 26 -4.27 8.42 -19.04
CA ASP A 26 -4.58 8.53 -17.61
C ASP A 26 -3.36 8.11 -16.79
N TRP A 27 -2.70 7.01 -17.19
CA TRP A 27 -1.48 6.53 -16.57
C TRP A 27 -0.28 7.47 -16.80
N ALA A 28 -0.19 8.07 -17.98
CA ALA A 28 0.83 9.08 -18.28
C ALA A 28 0.66 10.37 -17.45
N ASP A 29 -0.59 10.79 -17.20
CA ASP A 29 -0.88 11.91 -16.29
C ASP A 29 -0.46 11.59 -14.85
N ILE A 30 -0.74 10.39 -14.35
CA ILE A 30 -0.27 9.96 -13.01
C ILE A 30 1.26 9.98 -12.95
N LEU A 31 1.94 9.49 -13.99
CA LEU A 31 3.41 9.52 -14.09
C LEU A 31 3.96 10.96 -14.02
N GLN A 32 3.32 11.91 -14.72
CA GLN A 32 3.69 13.32 -14.66
C GLN A 32 3.48 13.91 -13.26
N ARG A 33 2.37 13.58 -12.59
CA ARG A 33 2.10 14.05 -11.22
C ARG A 33 3.11 13.49 -10.21
N VAL A 34 3.56 12.25 -10.38
CA VAL A 34 4.63 11.70 -9.54
C VAL A 34 5.95 12.45 -9.69
N ALA A 35 6.20 13.07 -10.84
CA ALA A 35 7.40 13.89 -11.03
C ALA A 35 7.42 15.12 -10.09
N TRP A 36 6.26 15.63 -9.67
CA TRP A 36 6.16 16.72 -8.69
C TRP A 36 6.76 16.35 -7.33
N PHE A 37 6.67 15.09 -6.89
CA PHE A 37 7.30 14.69 -5.63
C PHE A 37 8.82 14.89 -5.62
N GLY A 38 9.45 14.89 -6.81
CA GLY A 38 10.87 15.18 -6.95
C GLY A 38 11.24 16.65 -6.70
N THR A 39 10.27 17.56 -6.64
CA THR A 39 10.51 18.98 -6.30
C THR A 39 10.40 19.25 -4.80
N ILE A 40 9.99 18.25 -4.01
CA ILE A 40 9.97 18.35 -2.55
C ILE A 40 11.40 18.15 -2.06
N ASP A 41 11.93 19.13 -1.32
CA ASP A 41 13.27 19.07 -0.72
C ASP A 41 13.29 18.13 0.49
N HIS A 42 13.07 16.84 0.23
CA HIS A 42 13.09 15.77 1.23
C HIS A 42 13.55 14.47 0.58
N GLU A 43 14.68 13.93 1.05
CA GLU A 43 15.33 12.74 0.48
C GLU A 43 14.37 11.56 0.29
N ASP A 44 13.49 11.33 1.27
CA ASP A 44 12.53 10.24 1.18
C ASP A 44 11.43 10.44 0.14
N ALA A 45 11.01 11.68 -0.09
CA ALA A 45 10.02 12.01 -1.11
C ALA A 45 10.62 11.77 -2.49
N VAL A 46 11.86 12.22 -2.71
CA VAL A 46 12.63 11.98 -3.94
C VAL A 46 12.84 10.47 -4.16
N SER A 47 13.21 9.74 -3.11
CA SER A 47 13.44 8.29 -3.18
C SER A 47 12.19 7.50 -3.53
N LEU A 48 11.04 7.87 -2.96
CA LEU A 48 9.74 7.31 -3.28
C LEU A 48 9.34 7.64 -4.72
N ALA A 49 9.47 8.91 -5.11
CA ALA A 49 9.14 9.39 -6.45
C ALA A 49 9.89 8.61 -7.55
N LEU A 50 11.19 8.35 -7.35
CA LEU A 50 12.01 7.58 -8.28
C LEU A 50 11.44 6.17 -8.53
N ARG A 51 10.96 5.50 -7.48
CA ARG A 51 10.40 4.14 -7.58
C ARG A 51 9.01 4.15 -8.20
N LEU A 52 8.15 5.06 -7.76
CA LEU A 52 6.81 5.22 -8.34
C LEU A 52 6.88 5.54 -9.82
N ARG A 53 7.83 6.41 -10.22
CA ARG A 53 8.09 6.73 -11.62
C ARG A 53 8.41 5.46 -12.42
N LYS A 54 9.32 4.62 -11.91
CA LYS A 54 9.67 3.36 -12.58
C LYS A 54 8.46 2.43 -12.74
N VAL A 55 7.66 2.26 -11.69
CA VAL A 55 6.43 1.45 -11.79
C VAL A 55 5.50 1.98 -12.89
N LEU A 56 5.27 3.29 -12.90
CA LEU A 56 4.37 3.93 -13.86
C LEU A 56 4.92 3.93 -15.30
N GLU A 57 6.24 4.05 -15.48
CA GLU A 57 6.89 3.89 -16.80
C GLU A 57 6.61 2.51 -17.39
N TYR A 58 6.74 1.44 -16.59
CA TYR A 58 6.42 0.08 -17.03
C TYR A 58 4.91 -0.13 -17.28
N ILE A 59 4.04 0.49 -16.46
CA ILE A 59 2.59 0.44 -16.70
C ILE A 59 2.23 1.14 -18.02
N VAL A 60 2.77 2.34 -18.27
CA VAL A 60 2.55 3.07 -19.53
C VAL A 60 3.11 2.30 -20.72
N ALA A 61 4.29 1.71 -20.60
CA ALA A 61 4.89 0.89 -21.66
C ALA A 61 4.07 -0.38 -21.95
N SER A 62 3.34 -0.92 -20.97
CA SER A 62 2.48 -2.10 -21.16
C SER A 62 1.37 -1.87 -22.20
N PHE A 63 1.00 -0.61 -22.50
CA PHE A 63 0.03 -0.30 -23.55
C PHE A 63 0.61 -0.43 -24.97
N ASP A 64 1.91 -0.19 -25.14
CA ASP A 64 2.55 -0.17 -26.46
C ASP A 64 3.22 -1.51 -26.80
N ARG A 65 3.76 -2.17 -25.78
CA ARG A 65 4.60 -3.36 -25.94
C ARG A 65 4.27 -4.45 -24.89
N PRO A 66 2.99 -4.90 -24.82
CA PRO A 66 2.52 -5.83 -23.79
C PRO A 66 3.21 -7.19 -23.82
N ASP A 67 3.72 -7.60 -24.97
CA ASP A 67 4.33 -8.91 -25.19
C ASP A 67 5.84 -8.95 -24.98
N ASP A 68 6.47 -7.80 -24.77
CA ASP A 68 7.90 -7.72 -24.53
C ASP A 68 8.26 -8.42 -23.21
N GLU A 69 9.38 -9.15 -23.22
CA GLU A 69 9.77 -9.99 -22.09
C GLU A 69 10.00 -9.18 -20.80
N ASP A 70 10.57 -7.98 -20.90
CA ASP A 70 10.79 -7.13 -19.73
C ASP A 70 9.49 -6.59 -19.12
N ILE A 71 8.46 -6.33 -19.95
CA ILE A 71 7.10 -5.99 -19.47
C ILE A 71 6.45 -7.18 -18.77
N ARG A 72 6.53 -8.38 -19.37
CA ARG A 72 6.01 -9.61 -18.74
C ARG A 72 6.72 -9.91 -17.42
N GLN A 73 8.03 -9.73 -17.37
CA GLN A 73 8.82 -9.88 -16.15
C GLN A 73 8.48 -8.83 -15.09
N PHE A 74 8.21 -7.59 -15.49
CA PHE A 74 7.72 -6.55 -14.58
C PHE A 74 6.44 -7.00 -13.86
N TRP A 75 5.43 -7.46 -14.59
CA TRP A 75 4.17 -7.93 -14.00
C TRP A 75 4.36 -9.16 -13.10
N ARG A 76 5.19 -10.14 -13.53
CA ARG A 76 5.53 -11.32 -12.71
C ARG A 76 6.27 -11.00 -11.41
N ARG A 77 6.88 -9.80 -11.31
CA ARG A 77 7.68 -9.36 -10.17
C ARG A 77 6.96 -8.33 -9.28
N ALA A 78 5.63 -8.39 -9.24
CA ALA A 78 4.80 -7.50 -8.43
C ALA A 78 5.03 -7.63 -6.93
N VAL A 79 5.08 -8.86 -6.44
CA VAL A 79 5.48 -9.18 -5.07
C VAL A 79 6.10 -10.57 -5.03
N HIS A 80 7.15 -10.73 -4.25
CA HIS A 80 7.70 -12.02 -3.89
C HIS A 80 8.12 -12.02 -2.42
N GLU A 81 8.00 -13.18 -1.81
CA GLU A 81 8.30 -13.40 -0.41
C GLU A 81 9.75 -13.88 -0.26
N ASN A 82 10.46 -13.31 0.72
CA ASN A 82 11.65 -13.91 1.29
C ASN A 82 11.25 -14.50 2.65
N ALA A 83 11.22 -15.83 2.72
CA ALA A 83 11.06 -16.56 3.98
C ALA A 83 12.40 -17.21 4.32
N GLY A 84 12.79 -17.18 5.60
CA GLY A 84 13.87 -18.02 6.09
C GLY A 84 13.36 -19.45 6.30
N ASP A 85 14.23 -20.45 6.14
CA ASP A 85 13.89 -21.88 6.25
C ASP A 85 13.58 -22.35 7.69
N THR A 86 13.44 -21.44 8.66
CA THR A 86 13.28 -21.75 10.08
C THR A 86 11.90 -21.33 10.60
N SER A 87 11.33 -22.13 11.50
CA SER A 87 10.12 -21.76 12.24
C SER A 87 10.32 -20.44 12.99
N GLY A 88 9.46 -19.45 12.75
CA GLY A 88 9.58 -18.10 13.32
C GLY A 88 10.46 -17.12 12.52
N ALA A 89 10.97 -17.51 11.36
CA ALA A 89 11.72 -16.60 10.49
C ALA A 89 10.87 -15.38 10.09
N ILE A 90 11.50 -14.20 10.11
CA ILE A 90 10.87 -12.95 9.66
C ILE A 90 10.58 -13.09 8.18
N VAL A 91 9.30 -12.98 7.84
CA VAL A 91 8.88 -12.99 6.45
C VAL A 91 8.87 -11.58 5.89
N THR A 92 9.68 -11.37 4.86
CA THR A 92 9.76 -10.08 4.16
C THR A 92 9.22 -10.19 2.75
N LEU A 93 8.74 -9.07 2.21
CA LEU A 93 8.24 -8.92 0.87
C LEU A 93 9.17 -7.98 0.10
N SER A 94 9.41 -8.30 -1.16
CA SER A 94 9.96 -7.38 -2.15
C SER A 94 9.13 -7.51 -3.44
N GLY A 95 9.45 -6.72 -4.47
CA GLY A 95 8.61 -6.56 -5.66
C GLY A 95 8.20 -5.11 -5.87
N TRP A 96 7.61 -4.77 -7.00
CA TRP A 96 7.36 -3.36 -7.31
C TRP A 96 6.21 -2.77 -6.47
N LEU A 97 5.30 -3.60 -5.96
CA LEU A 97 4.22 -3.16 -5.07
C LEU A 97 4.74 -2.60 -3.73
N THR A 98 5.95 -2.99 -3.30
CA THR A 98 6.52 -2.47 -2.05
C THR A 98 6.88 -0.98 -2.13
N ALA A 99 6.95 -0.39 -3.33
CA ALA A 99 7.07 1.06 -3.48
C ALA A 99 5.90 1.83 -2.85
N PHE A 100 4.70 1.25 -2.84
CA PHE A 100 3.51 1.86 -2.22
C PHE A 100 3.47 1.67 -0.69
N CYS A 101 4.36 0.84 -0.14
CA CYS A 101 4.44 0.54 1.30
C CYS A 101 5.59 1.30 1.96
N TRP A 102 5.89 2.50 1.47
CA TRP A 102 7.01 3.29 1.93
C TRP A 102 6.80 3.76 3.38
N TRP A 103 5.57 4.18 3.70
CA TRP A 103 5.09 4.63 5.01
C TRP A 103 4.12 3.64 5.65
N GLY A 104 4.27 3.44 6.97
CA GLY A 104 3.32 2.74 7.81
C GLY A 104 2.06 3.57 8.07
N ALA A 105 1.04 2.93 8.65
CA ALA A 105 -0.22 3.59 8.99
C ALA A 105 -0.08 4.73 10.03
N ASP A 106 1.01 4.74 10.79
CA ASP A 106 1.37 5.81 11.73
C ASP A 106 2.15 6.96 11.07
N GLY A 107 2.32 6.93 9.74
CA GLY A 107 3.08 7.91 8.98
C GLY A 107 4.59 7.76 9.10
N LYS A 108 5.09 6.73 9.80
CA LYS A 108 6.52 6.50 9.95
C LYS A 108 7.09 5.70 8.79
N LYS A 109 8.39 5.89 8.58
CA LYS A 109 9.18 5.11 7.63
C LYS A 109 9.13 3.62 7.94
N THR A 110 8.78 2.81 6.93
CA THR A 110 8.95 1.36 7.02
C THR A 110 10.42 1.02 7.24
N GLN A 111 10.69 -0.03 8.03
CA GLN A 111 12.03 -0.45 8.42
C GLN A 111 12.98 -0.53 7.22
N LYS A 112 14.15 0.11 7.36
CA LYS A 112 15.27 -0.10 6.44
C LYS A 112 16.06 -1.33 6.89
N TYR A 113 16.47 -2.14 5.93
CA TYR A 113 17.41 -3.24 6.13
C TYR A 113 18.81 -2.78 5.73
N SER A 114 19.83 -3.20 6.47
CA SER A 114 21.23 -2.96 6.14
C SER A 114 21.65 -3.73 4.88
N ASP A 115 22.76 -3.32 4.24
CA ASP A 115 23.28 -4.02 3.06
C ASP A 115 23.63 -5.49 3.37
N GLN A 116 24.08 -5.79 4.60
CA GLN A 116 24.35 -7.15 5.05
C GLN A 116 23.06 -7.97 5.22
N GLU A 117 21.98 -7.37 5.71
CA GLU A 117 20.68 -8.06 5.78
C GLU A 117 20.12 -8.28 4.37
N LEU A 118 20.29 -7.29 3.48
CA LEU A 118 19.82 -7.37 2.10
C LEU A 118 20.60 -8.37 1.25
N SER A 119 21.85 -8.70 1.58
CA SER A 119 22.65 -9.64 0.78
C SER A 119 22.08 -11.06 0.75
N PHE A 120 21.28 -11.43 1.76
CA PHE A 120 20.60 -12.73 1.83
C PHE A 120 19.18 -12.70 1.28
N LEU A 121 18.69 -11.52 0.87
CA LEU A 121 17.31 -11.33 0.43
C LEU A 121 17.25 -11.08 -1.07
N ARG A 122 16.20 -11.59 -1.72
CA ARG A 122 15.90 -11.23 -3.10
C ARG A 122 15.31 -9.82 -3.10
N VAL A 123 16.09 -8.85 -3.57
CA VAL A 123 15.66 -7.45 -3.73
C VAL A 123 15.32 -7.17 -5.20
N LEU A 124 14.13 -6.64 -5.45
CA LEU A 124 13.75 -6.18 -6.78
C LEU A 124 14.59 -4.97 -7.20
N THR A 125 15.21 -5.03 -8.37
CA THR A 125 15.82 -3.87 -9.05
C THR A 125 15.22 -3.70 -10.44
N LEU A 126 14.74 -2.50 -10.77
CA LEU A 126 14.27 -2.12 -12.11
C LEU A 126 15.11 -0.95 -12.60
N ASP A 127 15.77 -1.09 -13.75
CA ASP A 127 16.68 -0.07 -14.32
C ASP A 127 17.68 0.52 -13.31
N GLY A 128 18.28 -0.34 -12.47
CA GLY A 128 19.21 0.08 -11.41
C GLY A 128 18.55 0.67 -10.16
N VAL A 129 17.23 0.86 -10.13
CA VAL A 129 16.48 1.36 -8.97
C VAL A 129 16.06 0.18 -8.08
N LYS A 130 16.65 0.10 -6.88
CA LYS A 130 16.31 -0.91 -5.86
C LYS A 130 14.98 -0.60 -5.17
N PHE A 131 14.07 -1.55 -5.10
CA PHE A 131 12.79 -1.39 -4.40
C PHE A 131 12.89 -1.79 -2.92
N PRO A 132 11.99 -1.27 -2.06
CA PRO A 132 11.95 -1.63 -0.66
C PRO A 132 11.81 -3.14 -0.44
N VAL A 133 12.45 -3.60 0.63
CA VAL A 133 12.07 -4.82 1.32
C VAL A 133 11.30 -4.39 2.56
N ILE A 134 10.13 -4.97 2.76
CA ILE A 134 9.27 -4.67 3.92
C ILE A 134 8.92 -5.96 4.64
N ARG A 135 8.60 -5.89 5.92
CA ARG A 135 7.99 -7.04 6.60
C ARG A 135 6.56 -7.23 6.10
N ARG A 136 6.09 -8.48 6.04
CA ARG A 136 4.70 -8.79 5.65
C ARG A 136 3.68 -8.07 6.55
N ASP A 137 3.97 -7.95 7.84
CA ASP A 137 3.13 -7.26 8.84
C ASP A 137 3.17 -5.72 8.74
N SER A 138 4.04 -5.17 7.90
CA SER A 138 4.20 -3.72 7.70
C SER A 138 3.49 -3.20 6.44
N VAL A 139 2.73 -4.04 5.75
CA VAL A 139 1.89 -3.59 4.62
C VAL A 139 0.81 -2.64 5.15
N PRO A 140 0.77 -1.38 4.71
CA PRO A 140 -0.18 -0.40 5.23
C PRO A 140 -1.62 -0.72 4.82
N THR A 141 -2.58 -0.18 5.58
CA THR A 141 -3.99 -0.31 5.24
C THR A 141 -4.29 0.49 3.97
N GLY A 142 -4.93 -0.14 2.98
CA GLY A 142 -5.31 0.50 1.72
C GLY A 142 -6.50 1.46 1.79
N VAL A 143 -6.83 1.98 2.98
CA VAL A 143 -8.00 2.84 3.24
C VAL A 143 -7.55 4.09 3.99
N VAL A 144 -7.96 5.26 3.49
CA VAL A 144 -7.79 6.55 4.14
C VAL A 144 -9.04 6.91 4.94
N LYS A 145 -8.86 7.54 6.10
CA LYS A 145 -9.92 8.09 6.94
C LYS A 145 -9.71 9.59 7.10
N VAL A 146 -10.70 10.39 6.74
CA VAL A 146 -10.62 11.86 6.79
C VAL A 146 -11.83 12.40 7.55
N PRO A 147 -11.64 13.09 8.69
CA PRO A 147 -12.73 13.82 9.33
C PRO A 147 -13.09 15.04 8.47
N ILE A 148 -14.38 15.28 8.27
CA ILE A 148 -14.92 16.40 7.49
C ILE A 148 -16.03 17.08 8.30
N SER A 149 -15.98 18.41 8.36
CA SER A 149 -17.10 19.24 8.81
C SER A 149 -18.06 19.49 7.65
N LEU A 150 -19.33 19.10 7.81
CA LEU A 150 -20.40 19.48 6.89
C LEU A 150 -21.13 20.70 7.46
N TYR A 151 -21.19 21.77 6.68
CA TYR A 151 -21.93 22.97 7.02
C TYR A 151 -23.30 22.93 6.33
N GLY A 152 -24.36 22.70 7.11
CA GLY A 152 -25.75 22.86 6.67
C GLY A 152 -26.33 24.23 7.07
N GLU A 153 -27.57 24.52 6.66
CA GLU A 153 -28.23 25.79 6.96
C GLU A 153 -28.43 26.04 8.47
N SER A 154 -28.49 25.00 9.30
CA SER A 154 -28.81 25.13 10.73
C SER A 154 -27.85 24.44 11.70
N GLU A 155 -27.04 23.46 11.26
CA GLU A 155 -26.12 22.73 12.15
C GLU A 155 -24.83 22.28 11.41
N GLU A 156 -23.70 22.36 12.12
CA GLU A 156 -22.45 21.72 11.71
C GLU A 156 -22.49 20.24 12.10
N LYS A 157 -22.23 19.35 11.14
CA LYS A 157 -22.16 17.90 11.36
C LYS A 157 -20.77 17.37 11.05
N MET A 158 -20.13 16.81 12.07
CA MET A 158 -18.88 16.07 11.90
C MET A 158 -19.16 14.68 11.31
N VAL A 159 -18.51 14.37 10.19
CA VAL A 159 -18.55 13.05 9.56
C VAL A 159 -17.14 12.55 9.30
N THR A 160 -16.98 11.24 9.16
CA THR A 160 -15.73 10.62 8.70
C THR A 160 -15.93 10.07 7.30
N LEU A 161 -15.16 10.58 6.35
CA LEU A 161 -15.03 9.98 5.03
C LEU A 161 -14.03 8.83 5.11
N LEU A 162 -14.45 7.65 4.70
CA LEU A 162 -13.60 6.49 4.46
C LEU A 162 -13.50 6.26 2.96
N ALA A 163 -12.29 6.13 2.41
CA ALA A 163 -12.09 5.87 1.00
C ALA A 163 -10.86 4.97 0.76
N GLY A 164 -10.86 4.17 -0.29
CA GLY A 164 -9.72 3.30 -0.63
C GLY A 164 -10.13 1.92 -1.16
N SER A 165 -9.25 0.94 -0.98
CA SER A 165 -9.46 -0.46 -1.36
C SER A 165 -10.29 -1.18 -0.31
N MET A 166 -11.50 -1.59 -0.67
CA MET A 166 -12.51 -2.07 0.28
C MET A 166 -12.73 -3.58 0.18
N GLY A 167 -12.25 -4.20 -0.89
CA GLY A 167 -12.33 -5.63 -1.08
C GLY A 167 -11.79 -6.06 -2.44
N MET A 168 -12.07 -7.31 -2.76
CA MET A 168 -11.78 -7.92 -4.05
C MET A 168 -13.08 -8.52 -4.58
N GLN A 169 -13.44 -8.20 -5.82
CA GLN A 169 -14.48 -8.91 -6.54
C GLN A 169 -13.83 -10.12 -7.22
N VAL A 170 -14.46 -11.28 -7.07
CA VAL A 170 -14.07 -12.50 -7.78
C VAL A 170 -15.11 -12.74 -8.87
N ILE A 171 -14.67 -12.66 -10.12
CA ILE A 171 -15.51 -12.88 -11.30
C ILE A 171 -15.05 -14.20 -11.93
N LYS A 172 -16.00 -15.07 -12.26
CA LYS A 172 -15.74 -16.32 -12.99
C LYS A 172 -16.28 -16.14 -14.40
N GLU A 173 -15.38 -16.15 -15.37
CA GLU A 173 -15.71 -16.10 -16.79
C GLU A 173 -15.09 -17.33 -17.45
N ASP A 174 -15.92 -18.23 -17.96
CA ASP A 174 -15.49 -19.52 -18.51
C ASP A 174 -14.51 -20.29 -17.58
N ASP A 175 -13.30 -20.55 -18.06
CA ASP A 175 -12.20 -21.21 -17.34
C ASP A 175 -11.26 -20.22 -16.60
N GLU A 176 -11.57 -18.92 -16.61
CA GLU A 176 -10.78 -17.87 -15.97
C GLU A 176 -11.40 -17.40 -14.64
N THR A 177 -10.54 -17.19 -13.66
CA THR A 177 -10.90 -16.55 -12.39
C THR A 177 -10.22 -15.19 -12.30
N ILE A 178 -11.03 -14.13 -12.39
CA ILE A 178 -10.56 -12.75 -12.34
C ILE A 178 -10.72 -12.24 -10.91
N ALA A 179 -9.61 -11.76 -10.35
CA ALA A 179 -9.60 -11.02 -9.09
C ALA A 179 -9.48 -9.52 -9.40
N GLN A 180 -10.57 -8.77 -9.18
CA GLN A 180 -10.64 -7.34 -9.45
C GLN A 180 -10.72 -6.53 -8.15
N PRO A 181 -9.76 -5.62 -7.87
CA PRO A 181 -9.84 -4.75 -6.71
C PRO A 181 -11.11 -3.90 -6.72
N ALA A 182 -11.81 -3.86 -5.59
CA ALA A 182 -13.01 -3.03 -5.41
C ALA A 182 -12.66 -1.81 -4.56
N SER A 183 -12.56 -0.65 -5.20
CA SER A 183 -12.41 0.63 -4.51
C SER A 183 -13.76 1.27 -4.24
N GLY A 184 -13.89 1.96 -3.11
CA GLY A 184 -15.15 2.60 -2.72
C GLY A 184 -14.93 3.68 -1.67
N TRP A 185 -16.03 4.35 -1.30
CA TRP A 185 -16.05 5.34 -0.25
C TRP A 185 -17.35 5.30 0.56
N TRP A 186 -17.28 5.67 1.84
CA TRP A 186 -18.43 5.81 2.74
C TRP A 186 -18.29 7.07 3.58
N MET A 187 -19.42 7.68 3.89
CA MET A 187 -19.52 8.76 4.86
C MET A 187 -20.17 8.22 6.14
N LEU A 188 -19.42 8.22 7.22
CA LEU A 188 -19.89 7.75 8.53
C LEU A 188 -20.23 8.95 9.40
N SER A 189 -21.48 9.06 9.84
CA SER A 189 -21.84 9.99 10.90
C SER A 189 -21.48 9.39 12.26
N ALA A 190 -20.86 10.17 13.14
CA ALA A 190 -20.71 9.77 14.53
C ALA A 190 -22.11 9.60 15.15
N SER A 191 -22.46 8.41 15.62
CA SER A 191 -23.60 8.24 16.53
C SER A 191 -23.16 8.66 17.92
N LYS A 192 -24.02 9.37 18.66
CA LYS A 192 -23.76 9.90 20.02
C LYS A 192 -23.50 8.84 21.11
N GLN A 193 -23.20 7.58 20.76
CA GLN A 193 -23.11 6.46 21.71
C GLN A 193 -21.72 5.79 21.83
N PHE A 194 -20.67 6.36 21.24
CA PHE A 194 -19.29 5.87 21.40
C PHE A 194 -18.32 6.91 21.97
N THR A 195 -18.80 7.76 22.89
CA THR A 195 -18.00 8.81 23.55
C THR A 195 -17.98 8.63 25.08
N GLN A 196 -17.71 7.42 25.57
CA GLN A 196 -17.45 7.22 27.01
C GLN A 196 -16.13 6.54 27.39
N ASP A 197 -15.30 6.06 26.45
CA ASP A 197 -14.07 5.33 26.83
C ASP A 197 -12.73 6.03 26.51
N ILE A 198 -12.70 7.35 26.25
CA ILE A 198 -11.43 8.04 25.93
C ILE A 198 -10.96 9.04 27.01
N THR A 199 -11.68 9.26 28.11
CA THR A 199 -11.25 10.23 29.15
C THR A 199 -10.69 9.62 30.44
N ASN A 200 -10.24 8.35 30.45
CA ASN A 200 -9.70 7.75 31.68
C ASN A 200 -8.29 7.15 31.59
N THR A 201 -7.38 7.86 30.93
CA THR A 201 -5.93 7.66 31.14
C THR A 201 -5.26 8.98 31.46
N GLY A 202 -5.17 9.31 32.75
CA GLY A 202 -4.30 10.41 33.18
C GLY A 202 -4.69 11.14 34.45
N LYS A 203 -4.91 10.45 35.57
CA LYS A 203 -4.74 11.06 36.91
C LYS A 203 -4.11 10.04 37.87
N ARG A 204 -2.78 10.12 38.05
CA ARG A 204 -2.10 9.56 39.24
C ARG A 204 -2.11 10.64 40.33
N PRO A 205 -2.65 10.39 41.52
CA PRO A 205 -2.42 11.27 42.66
C PRO A 205 -1.01 11.04 43.23
N LEU A 206 -0.29 12.14 43.43
CA LEU A 206 0.90 12.21 44.27
C LEU A 206 0.45 12.05 45.73
N LEU A 207 0.98 11.04 46.43
CA LEU A 207 0.90 10.97 47.89
C LEU A 207 2.22 11.49 48.45
N LEU A 208 2.14 12.63 49.12
CA LEU A 208 3.11 13.09 50.11
C LEU A 208 2.73 12.44 51.44
N HIS A 209 3.60 11.58 51.96
CA HIS A 209 4.00 11.49 53.36
C HIS A 209 5.36 10.80 53.43
#